data_AF-A0A7V1APE8-F1
#
_entry.id   AF-A0A7V1APE8-F1
#
_cell.length_a   1.000
_cell.length_b   1.000
_cell.length_c   1.000
_cell.angle_alpha   90.00
_cell.angle_beta   90.00
_cell.angle_gamma   90.00
#
_symmetry.space_group_name_H-M   'P 1'
#
loop_
_entity.id
_entity.type
_entity.pdbx_description
1 polymer ?
#
loop_
_entity_poly.entity_id
_entity_poly.type
_entity_poly.pdbx_seq_one_letter_code
_entity_poly.pdbx_strand_id
1 'polypeptide(L)'
;GKVLYVWFEAPIGYISSTKEWALKMGQPDRWKDYWLDPKTKLVHFIGKDNIVFHAIVWPAMLMGRGEYILPTDIPANEFLNLEGRKLSTSKNYAVWLDDYLRKFPPDPLRYTLAANAPESKDSDFSWKDFQSRNNNELADILGNFINRTLSFVERYFEGRVPAPGAFDPLDEELVKFLMKAPEKIGRLFENYEVRAATRDLMEFSRFANKYFNDQEPWKTRNNNTEKCKTTLYLCLELGRALAILWYPIIPFSAEKIWRMLNLSGTVQDQEWRSAARLSLRPGHRLGNSSILFKKIEDSVIERESARLAAIAAGQTSPQPEKKPEIRPDAQKTADLKAGKDKTMDKLSIDVFKKIDLRTAKILAAEPVEGTDRLVKMQVDLGTETRQIVAGIAKAYPPETLVGKTIIVVANLEPAVIRSVESNGMLLAASSGDYLSILTVDRDIEPGAKIK
;
A
#
# COMPACT_ATOMS: atom_id res chain seq x y z
N GLY A 1 30.50 -19.41 27.48
CA GLY A 1 29.41 -18.83 26.68
C GLY A 1 28.86 -17.59 27.33
N LYS A 2 29.52 -16.44 27.15
CA LYS A 2 28.92 -15.12 27.39
C LYS A 2 28.55 -14.53 26.03
N VAL A 3 27.52 -13.70 25.99
CA VAL A 3 27.09 -12.96 24.78
C VAL A 3 27.12 -11.46 25.06
N LEU A 4 27.17 -10.66 24.01
CA LEU A 4 27.05 -9.21 24.13
C LEU A 4 25.62 -8.86 24.57
N TYR A 5 25.50 -7.76 25.32
CA TYR A 5 24.19 -7.23 25.67
C TYR A 5 23.52 -6.66 24.41
N VAL A 6 22.25 -7.00 24.18
CA VAL A 6 21.54 -6.64 22.95
C VAL A 6 21.55 -5.14 22.66
N TRP A 7 21.43 -4.29 23.68
CA TRP A 7 21.45 -2.84 23.51
C TRP A 7 22.84 -2.26 23.20
N PHE A 8 23.90 -3.05 23.42
CA PHE A 8 25.24 -2.74 22.95
C PHE A 8 25.44 -3.18 21.50
N GLU A 9 25.00 -4.38 21.11
CA GLU A 9 25.25 -4.87 19.75
C GLU A 9 24.22 -4.42 18.69
N ALA A 10 22.98 -4.10 19.08
CA ALA A 10 21.92 -3.77 18.13
C ALA A 10 22.23 -2.55 17.22
N PRO A 11 22.77 -1.43 17.73
CA PRO A 11 23.14 -0.30 16.86
C PRO A 11 24.27 -0.63 15.87
N ILE A 12 25.12 -1.61 16.18
CA ILE A 12 26.15 -2.12 15.23
C ILE A 12 25.46 -2.72 13.99
N GLY A 13 24.23 -3.19 14.14
CA GLY A 13 23.33 -3.62 13.07
C GLY A 13 23.20 -2.62 11.93
N TYR A 14 23.25 -1.31 12.19
CA TYR A 14 23.19 -0.28 11.15
C TYR A 14 24.41 -0.35 10.20
N ILE A 15 25.60 -0.53 10.78
CA ILE A 15 26.85 -0.65 10.03
C ILE A 15 26.91 -2.00 9.30
N SER A 16 26.58 -3.10 9.99
CA SER A 16 26.63 -4.44 9.39
C SER A 16 25.64 -4.59 8.24
N SER A 17 24.45 -4.02 8.35
CA SER A 17 23.46 -3.98 7.26
C SER A 17 23.98 -3.18 6.06
N THR A 18 24.64 -2.05 6.30
CA THR A 18 25.25 -1.24 5.24
C THR A 18 26.39 -1.98 4.54
N LYS A 19 27.22 -2.71 5.30
CA LYS A 19 28.27 -3.61 4.77
C LYS A 19 27.68 -4.72 3.91
N GLU A 20 26.61 -5.37 4.37
CA GLU A 20 25.94 -6.42 3.60
C GLU A 20 25.34 -5.88 2.31
N TRP A 21 24.69 -4.71 2.35
CA TRP A 21 24.21 -4.03 1.15
C TRP A 21 25.33 -3.72 0.15
N ALA A 22 26.44 -3.14 0.63
CA ALA A 22 27.61 -2.81 -0.19
C ALA A 22 28.20 -4.06 -0.86
N LEU A 23 28.28 -5.18 -0.13
CA LEU A 23 28.70 -6.47 -0.65
C LEU A 23 27.75 -6.99 -1.75
N LYS A 24 26.44 -6.95 -1.52
CA LYS A 24 25.42 -7.38 -2.51
C LYS A 24 25.44 -6.54 -3.79
N MET A 25 25.84 -5.27 -3.68
CA MET A 25 26.02 -4.35 -4.81
C MET A 25 27.35 -4.57 -5.58
N GLY A 26 28.20 -5.51 -5.13
CA GLY A 26 29.53 -5.73 -5.72
C GLY A 26 30.55 -4.62 -5.42
N GLN A 27 30.27 -3.77 -4.42
CA GLN A 27 31.12 -2.64 -4.02
C GLN A 27 31.42 -2.72 -2.52
N PRO A 28 32.23 -3.69 -2.07
CA PRO A 28 32.36 -4.06 -0.66
C PRO A 28 32.91 -2.95 0.26
N ASP A 29 33.56 -1.93 -0.28
CA ASP A 29 34.07 -0.79 0.49
C ASP A 29 33.09 0.38 0.59
N ARG A 30 32.01 0.39 -0.20
CA ARG A 30 31.09 1.53 -0.30
C ARG A 30 30.41 1.90 1.01
N TRP A 31 30.27 0.97 1.95
CA TRP A 31 29.73 1.29 3.28
C TRP A 31 30.57 2.35 4.02
N LYS A 32 31.87 2.47 3.70
CA LYS A 32 32.77 3.46 4.31
C LYS A 32 32.33 4.89 3.99
N ASP A 33 31.82 5.13 2.78
CA ASP A 33 31.30 6.44 2.37
C ASP A 33 30.16 6.92 3.31
N TYR A 34 29.39 5.98 3.85
CA TYR A 34 28.24 6.30 4.71
C TYR A 34 28.59 6.39 6.21
N TRP A 35 29.67 5.75 6.65
CA TRP A 35 29.98 5.58 8.08
C TRP A 35 31.33 6.15 8.52
N LEU A 36 32.22 6.46 7.58
CA LEU A 36 33.57 6.98 7.84
C LEU A 36 33.82 8.34 7.15
N ASP A 37 33.09 8.70 6.09
CA ASP A 37 33.26 10.00 5.42
C ASP A 37 32.66 11.15 6.26
N PRO A 38 33.47 12.12 6.73
CA PRO A 38 32.99 13.26 7.52
C PRO A 38 32.02 14.19 6.76
N LYS A 39 31.91 14.06 5.43
CA LYS A 39 30.92 14.81 4.63
C LYS A 39 29.52 14.21 4.70
N THR A 40 29.37 12.99 5.20
CA THR A 40 28.07 12.32 5.28
C THR A 40 27.24 12.85 6.44
N LYS A 41 26.01 13.31 6.12
CA LYS A 41 24.99 13.64 7.12
C LYS A 41 24.26 12.35 7.54
N LEU A 42 24.60 11.80 8.69
CA LEU A 42 23.97 10.60 9.23
C LEU A 42 22.72 10.97 10.03
N VAL A 43 21.55 10.44 9.67
CA VAL A 43 20.26 10.72 10.34
C VAL A 43 19.66 9.42 10.87
N HIS A 44 19.16 9.43 12.11
CA HIS A 44 18.53 8.27 12.75
C HIS A 44 17.08 8.58 13.16
N PHE A 45 16.12 8.09 12.39
CA PHE A 45 14.69 8.16 12.74
C PHE A 45 14.36 7.09 13.76
N ILE A 46 13.86 7.50 14.92
CA ILE A 46 13.60 6.62 16.06
C ILE A 46 12.28 6.98 16.77
N GLY A 47 11.80 6.07 17.63
CA GLY A 47 10.82 6.43 18.66
C GLY A 47 11.53 6.99 19.91
N LYS A 48 10.85 7.85 20.68
CA LYS A 48 11.43 8.56 21.84
C LYS A 48 12.14 7.67 22.87
N ASP A 49 11.69 6.43 23.06
CA ASP A 49 12.30 5.49 24.02
C ASP A 49 13.74 5.12 23.65
N ASN A 50 14.13 5.32 22.38
CA ASN A 50 15.46 5.01 21.88
C ASN A 50 16.45 6.18 21.98
N ILE A 51 16.03 7.36 22.44
CA ILE A 51 16.87 8.58 22.47
C ILE A 51 18.15 8.32 23.26
N VAL A 52 18.08 7.76 24.47
CA VAL A 52 19.26 7.51 25.31
C VAL A 52 20.28 6.62 24.59
N PHE A 53 19.81 5.59 23.88
CA PHE A 53 20.69 4.69 23.15
C PHE A 53 21.36 5.36 21.96
N HIS A 54 20.67 6.26 21.25
CA HIS A 54 21.17 6.90 20.02
C HIS A 54 21.87 8.24 20.24
N ALA A 55 21.63 8.89 21.39
CA ALA A 55 22.25 10.16 21.77
C ALA A 55 23.45 9.99 22.71
N ILE A 56 23.55 8.87 23.44
CA ILE A 56 24.58 8.65 24.45
C ILE A 56 25.36 7.35 24.19
N VAL A 57 24.69 6.20 24.28
CA VAL A 57 25.38 4.89 24.26
C VAL A 57 26.07 4.66 22.92
N TRP A 58 25.33 4.81 21.82
CA TRP A 58 25.84 4.58 20.48
C TRP A 58 26.95 5.58 20.08
N PRO A 59 26.78 6.91 20.24
CA PRO A 59 27.88 7.85 20.04
C PRO A 59 29.13 7.54 20.86
N ALA A 60 29.00 7.16 22.14
CA ALA A 60 30.15 6.79 22.96
C ALA A 60 30.90 5.57 22.41
N MET A 61 30.18 4.57 21.89
CA MET A 61 30.79 3.41 21.22
C MET A 61 31.54 3.80 19.95
N LEU A 62 30.94 4.67 19.12
CA LEU A 62 31.55 5.18 17.89
C LEU A 62 32.81 6.00 18.19
N MET A 63 32.73 6.90 19.17
CA MET A 63 33.87 7.69 19.65
C MET A 63 34.99 6.79 20.20
N GLY A 64 34.64 5.73 20.94
CA GLY A 64 35.63 4.76 21.45
C GLY A 64 36.36 4.00 20.34
N ARG A 65 35.75 3.86 19.15
CA ARG A 65 36.42 3.30 17.96
C ARG A 65 37.20 4.36 17.17
N GLY A 66 36.80 5.62 17.21
CA GLY A 66 37.52 6.78 16.67
C GLY A 66 37.50 6.94 15.14
N GLU A 67 37.06 5.92 14.39
CA GLU A 67 37.03 5.93 12.92
C GLU A 67 35.68 6.32 12.32
N TYR A 68 34.59 6.25 13.10
CA TYR A 68 33.23 6.42 12.60
C TYR A 68 32.70 7.84 12.79
N ILE A 69 31.88 8.30 11.84
CA ILE A 69 31.11 9.53 11.98
C ILE A 69 29.98 9.36 13.00
N LEU A 70 29.55 10.48 13.59
CA LEU A 70 28.44 10.51 14.54
C LEU A 70 27.12 10.87 13.82
N PRO A 71 25.97 10.45 14.36
CA PRO A 71 24.68 10.94 13.90
C PRO A 71 24.64 12.47 13.97
N THR A 72 24.32 13.12 12.85
CA THR A 72 24.11 14.57 12.77
C THR A 72 22.78 14.94 13.41
N ASP A 73 21.73 14.18 13.11
CA ASP A 73 20.38 14.38 13.64
C ASP A 73 19.77 13.04 14.08
N ILE A 74 18.95 13.07 15.14
CA ILE A 74 18.22 11.92 15.68
C ILE A 74 16.71 12.23 15.81
N PRO A 75 15.97 12.42 14.70
CA PRO A 75 14.55 12.73 14.77
C PRO A 75 13.80 11.63 15.53
N ALA A 76 13.19 12.00 16.65
CA ALA A 76 12.49 11.09 17.54
C ALA A 76 10.99 11.44 17.56
N ASN A 77 10.13 10.45 17.33
CA ASN A 77 8.69 10.63 17.42
C ASN A 77 8.12 10.08 18.74
N GLU A 78 7.05 10.73 19.19
CA GLU A 78 6.19 10.34 20.30
C GLU A 78 5.32 9.13 19.92
N PHE A 79 4.44 8.67 20.81
CA PHE A 79 3.65 7.47 20.54
C PHE A 79 2.44 7.73 19.65
N LEU A 80 2.12 6.73 18.82
CA LEU A 80 0.84 6.63 18.15
C LEU A 80 -0.10 5.70 18.94
N ASN A 81 -1.18 6.26 19.46
CA ASN A 81 -2.28 5.53 20.06
C ASN A 81 -3.29 5.08 18.99
N LEU A 82 -4.17 4.15 19.34
CA LEU A 82 -5.21 3.58 18.51
C LEU A 82 -6.54 3.67 19.26
N GLU A 83 -7.51 4.39 18.72
CA GLU A 83 -8.86 4.58 19.28
C GLU A 83 -8.82 4.96 20.78
N GLY A 84 -7.94 5.92 21.12
CA GLY A 84 -7.73 6.44 22.47
C GLY A 84 -6.94 5.52 23.41
N ARG A 85 -6.35 4.43 22.91
CA ARG A 85 -5.61 3.45 23.73
C ARG A 85 -4.22 3.15 23.17
N LYS A 86 -3.31 2.71 24.04
CA LYS A 86 -2.01 2.20 23.61
C LYS A 86 -2.17 0.89 22.82
N LEU A 87 -1.37 0.72 21.77
CA LEU A 87 -1.24 -0.53 21.05
C LEU A 87 -0.81 -1.66 22.00
N SER A 88 -1.36 -2.86 21.83
CA SER A 88 -1.05 -4.02 22.67
C SER A 88 -0.98 -5.30 21.86
N THR A 89 0.24 -5.80 21.66
CA THR A 89 0.50 -7.04 20.91
C THR A 89 -0.10 -8.26 21.64
N SER A 90 0.11 -8.35 22.96
CA SER A 90 -0.44 -9.44 23.79
C SER A 90 -1.96 -9.52 23.80
N LYS A 91 -2.65 -8.37 23.74
CA LYS A 91 -4.11 -8.30 23.62
C LYS A 91 -4.60 -8.32 22.18
N ASN A 92 -3.69 -8.41 21.20
CA ASN A 92 -3.97 -8.28 19.77
C ASN A 92 -4.71 -6.98 19.40
N TYR A 93 -4.49 -5.91 20.17
CA TYR A 93 -5.08 -4.60 19.96
C TYR A 93 -4.14 -3.73 19.13
N ALA A 94 -4.21 -3.94 17.82
CA ALA A 94 -3.43 -3.22 16.83
C ALA A 94 -4.12 -3.26 15.45
N VAL A 95 -3.68 -2.38 14.56
CA VAL A 95 -3.92 -2.49 13.12
C VAL A 95 -2.66 -3.09 12.51
N TRP A 96 -2.72 -4.37 12.16
CA TRP A 96 -1.60 -5.07 11.54
C TRP A 96 -1.54 -4.76 10.05
N LEU A 97 -0.34 -4.49 9.54
CA LEU A 97 -0.17 -4.02 8.16
C LEU A 97 -0.61 -5.06 7.13
N ASP A 98 -0.39 -6.35 7.38
CA ASP A 98 -0.81 -7.43 6.49
C ASP A 98 -2.34 -7.57 6.42
N ASP A 99 -3.04 -7.45 7.54
CA ASP A 99 -4.50 -7.42 7.59
C ASP A 99 -5.05 -6.15 6.92
N TYR A 100 -4.42 -5.00 7.16
CA TYR A 100 -4.78 -3.74 6.52
C TYR A 100 -4.66 -3.82 5.00
N LEU A 101 -3.53 -4.30 4.47
CA LEU A 101 -3.25 -4.33 3.03
C LEU A 101 -4.13 -5.32 2.25
N ARG A 102 -4.79 -6.27 2.92
CA ARG A 102 -5.82 -7.12 2.30
C ARG A 102 -7.12 -6.37 2.04
N LYS A 103 -7.37 -5.28 2.78
CA LYS A 103 -8.64 -4.54 2.79
C LYS A 103 -8.53 -3.18 2.11
N PHE A 104 -7.37 -2.54 2.24
CA PHE A 104 -7.16 -1.15 1.84
C PHE A 104 -5.83 -0.97 1.07
N PRO A 105 -5.76 0.01 0.16
CA PRO A 105 -4.50 0.36 -0.49
C PRO A 105 -3.53 1.04 0.50
N PRO A 106 -2.21 1.01 0.23
CA PRO A 106 -1.19 1.54 1.14
C PRO A 106 -1.23 3.07 1.33
N ASP A 107 -1.53 3.83 0.27
CA ASP A 107 -1.39 5.29 0.28
C ASP A 107 -2.33 6.02 1.25
N PRO A 108 -3.61 5.65 1.39
CA PRO A 108 -4.45 6.21 2.44
C PRO A 108 -3.86 6.05 3.85
N LEU A 109 -3.27 4.89 4.19
CA LEU A 109 -2.62 4.72 5.49
C LEU A 109 -1.39 5.61 5.62
N ARG A 110 -0.53 5.65 4.59
CA ARG A 110 0.67 6.50 4.59
C ARG A 110 0.29 7.97 4.77
N TYR A 111 -0.74 8.44 4.06
CA TYR A 111 -1.26 9.79 4.18
C TYR A 111 -1.79 10.07 5.60
N THR A 112 -2.64 9.21 6.14
CA THR A 112 -3.19 9.39 7.50
C THR A 112 -2.09 9.41 8.55
N LEU A 113 -1.11 8.50 8.46
CA LEU A 113 0.02 8.47 9.40
C LEU A 113 0.92 9.70 9.26
N ALA A 114 1.17 10.19 8.04
CA ALA A 114 1.94 11.42 7.82
C ALA A 114 1.20 12.66 8.35
N ALA A 115 -0.10 12.77 8.09
CA ALA A 115 -0.94 13.86 8.57
C ALA A 115 -1.13 13.86 10.10
N ASN A 116 -1.02 12.68 10.73
CA ASN A 116 -1.10 12.52 12.18
C ASN A 116 0.25 12.22 12.84
N ALA A 117 1.39 12.40 12.16
CA ALA A 117 2.70 11.95 12.64
C ALA A 117 3.03 12.53 14.04
N PRO A 118 3.31 11.71 15.07
CA PRO A 118 3.48 12.16 16.46
C PRO A 118 4.83 12.85 16.68
N GLU A 119 5.04 14.01 16.06
CA GLU A 119 6.31 14.74 16.05
C GLU A 119 6.62 15.43 17.37
N SER A 120 5.64 16.10 17.98
CA SER A 120 5.82 16.90 19.21
C SER A 120 5.02 16.41 20.42
N LYS A 121 4.04 15.54 20.19
CA LYS A 121 3.20 14.92 21.21
C LYS A 121 2.59 13.64 20.68
N ASP A 122 2.17 12.77 21.59
CA ASP A 122 1.40 11.58 21.25
C ASP A 122 0.22 11.95 20.35
N SER A 123 -0.06 11.09 19.37
CA SER A 123 -1.17 11.25 18.42
C SER A 123 -2.04 10.00 18.44
N ASP A 124 -3.27 10.09 17.96
CA ASP A 124 -4.21 8.98 17.96
C ASP A 124 -4.67 8.66 16.54
N PHE A 125 -4.60 7.38 16.18
CA PHE A 125 -5.23 6.86 14.98
C PHE A 125 -6.65 6.42 15.34
N SER A 126 -7.63 6.91 14.60
CA SER A 126 -8.99 6.36 14.60
C SER A 126 -9.41 6.01 13.17
N TRP A 127 -10.23 4.98 13.03
CA TRP A 127 -10.75 4.59 11.72
C TRP A 127 -11.65 5.66 11.11
N LYS A 128 -12.34 6.43 11.95
CA LYS A 128 -13.17 7.57 11.50
C LYS A 128 -12.32 8.70 10.91
N ASP A 129 -11.20 9.04 11.54
CA ASP A 129 -10.27 10.03 11.00
C ASP A 129 -9.62 9.51 9.71
N PHE A 130 -9.18 8.25 9.68
CA PHE A 130 -8.67 7.60 8.47
C PHE A 130 -9.66 7.69 7.29
N GLN A 131 -10.93 7.37 7.53
CA GLN A 131 -11.99 7.48 6.52
C GLN A 131 -12.19 8.91 6.04
N SER A 132 -12.29 9.87 6.97
CA SER A 132 -12.47 11.29 6.66
C SER A 132 -11.33 11.81 5.80
N ARG A 133 -10.09 11.48 6.15
CA ARG A 133 -8.89 11.83 5.38
C ARG A 133 -8.88 11.24 3.98
N ASN A 134 -9.26 9.96 3.83
CA ASN A 134 -9.37 9.36 2.51
C ASN A 134 -10.48 9.99 1.68
N ASN A 135 -11.69 10.13 2.23
CA ASN A 135 -12.86 10.54 1.47
C ASN A 135 -12.86 12.03 1.18
N ASN A 136 -12.66 12.85 2.21
CA ASN A 136 -12.84 14.29 2.13
C ASN A 136 -11.57 15.02 1.67
N GLU A 137 -10.39 14.40 1.79
CA GLU A 137 -9.14 15.01 1.37
C GLU A 137 -8.55 14.32 0.13
N LEU A 138 -8.15 13.05 0.23
CA LEU A 138 -7.54 12.36 -0.90
C LEU A 138 -8.50 12.23 -2.09
N ALA A 139 -9.73 11.75 -1.89
CA ALA A 139 -10.69 11.56 -2.97
C ALA A 139 -11.30 12.90 -3.43
N ASP A 140 -11.85 13.70 -2.51
CA ASP A 140 -12.63 14.90 -2.87
C ASP A 140 -11.78 16.12 -3.26
N ILE A 141 -10.49 16.14 -2.92
CA ILE A 141 -9.58 17.25 -3.27
C ILE A 141 -8.60 16.80 -4.34
N LEU A 142 -7.62 15.97 -3.99
CA LEU A 142 -6.57 15.58 -4.93
C LEU A 142 -7.14 14.74 -6.08
N GLY A 143 -7.87 13.67 -5.76
CA GLY A 143 -8.48 12.78 -6.74
C GLY A 143 -9.47 13.52 -7.65
N ASN A 144 -10.34 14.35 -7.08
CA ASN A 144 -11.31 15.14 -7.83
C ASN A 144 -10.63 16.12 -8.80
N PHE A 145 -9.59 16.84 -8.37
CA PHE A 145 -8.86 17.76 -9.24
C PHE A 145 -8.26 17.05 -10.47
N ILE A 146 -7.55 15.96 -10.24
CA ILE A 146 -6.93 15.18 -11.32
C ILE A 146 -8.00 14.62 -12.25
N ASN A 147 -9.04 13.98 -11.71
CA ASN A 147 -10.12 13.39 -12.50
C ASN A 147 -10.85 14.43 -13.34
N ARG A 148 -11.21 15.58 -12.77
CA ARG A 148 -11.90 16.65 -13.48
C ARG A 148 -11.04 17.23 -14.60
N THR A 149 -9.77 17.50 -14.32
CA THR A 149 -8.83 18.03 -15.30
C THR A 149 -8.69 17.09 -16.49
N LEU A 150 -8.37 15.81 -16.24
CA LEU A 150 -8.21 14.81 -17.28
C LEU A 150 -9.51 14.58 -18.07
N SER A 151 -10.64 14.47 -17.39
CA SER A 151 -11.95 14.26 -18.06
C SER A 151 -12.33 15.43 -18.96
N PHE A 152 -12.00 16.67 -18.56
CA PHE A 152 -12.24 17.85 -19.41
C PHE A 152 -11.39 17.83 -20.67
N VAL A 153 -10.10 17.51 -20.52
CA VAL A 153 -9.18 17.45 -21.66
C VAL A 153 -9.54 16.30 -22.60
N GLU A 154 -9.90 15.13 -22.06
CA GLU A 154 -10.40 14.01 -22.86
C GLU A 154 -11.64 14.40 -23.68
N ARG A 155 -12.63 15.00 -23.02
CA ARG A 155 -13.92 15.31 -23.64
C ARG A 155 -13.87 16.43 -24.67
N TYR A 156 -13.02 17.44 -24.46
CA TYR A 156 -13.08 18.69 -25.21
C TYR A 156 -11.82 18.99 -26.04
N PHE A 157 -10.75 18.24 -25.82
CA PHE A 157 -9.47 18.41 -26.50
C PHE A 157 -8.87 17.06 -26.94
N GLU A 158 -9.73 16.04 -27.12
CA GLU A 158 -9.37 14.71 -27.64
C GLU A 158 -8.23 14.03 -26.86
N GLY A 159 -8.16 14.30 -25.56
CA GLY A 159 -7.13 13.75 -24.69
C GLY A 159 -5.74 14.31 -24.97
N ARG A 160 -5.63 15.50 -25.57
CA ARG A 160 -4.36 16.15 -25.89
C ARG A 160 -4.16 17.43 -25.09
N VAL A 161 -2.92 17.64 -24.64
CA VAL A 161 -2.52 18.86 -23.94
C VAL A 161 -2.82 20.08 -24.83
N PRO A 162 -3.69 21.01 -24.43
CA PRO A 162 -3.99 22.19 -25.23
C PRO A 162 -2.79 23.15 -25.27
N ALA A 163 -2.65 23.90 -26.37
CA ALA A 163 -1.67 24.98 -26.44
C ALA A 163 -2.16 26.19 -25.63
N PRO A 164 -1.41 26.68 -24.63
CA PRO A 164 -1.82 27.83 -23.84
C PRO A 164 -1.73 29.13 -24.66
N GLY A 165 -2.63 30.07 -24.40
CA GLY A 165 -2.56 31.45 -24.85
C GLY A 165 -1.83 32.34 -23.84
N ALA A 166 -2.13 33.65 -23.85
CA ALA A 166 -1.62 34.59 -22.86
C ALA A 166 -2.13 34.26 -21.45
N PHE A 167 -1.29 34.52 -20.44
CA PHE A 167 -1.62 34.31 -19.03
C PHE A 167 -2.36 35.53 -18.49
N ASP A 168 -3.45 35.30 -17.77
CA ASP A 168 -4.12 36.33 -16.99
C ASP A 168 -3.49 36.49 -15.59
N PRO A 169 -3.89 37.50 -14.80
CA PRO A 169 -3.30 37.71 -13.47
C PRO A 169 -3.41 36.51 -12.51
N LEU A 170 -4.48 35.70 -12.64
CA LEU A 170 -4.67 34.51 -11.80
C LEU A 170 -3.77 33.36 -12.27
N ASP A 171 -3.54 33.24 -13.58
CA ASP A 171 -2.55 32.32 -14.15
C ASP A 171 -1.13 32.65 -13.66
N GLU A 172 -0.76 33.93 -13.65
CA GLU A 172 0.54 34.37 -13.12
C GLU A 172 0.68 34.11 -11.62
N GLU A 173 -0.38 34.31 -10.84
CA GLU A 173 -0.41 33.98 -9.41
C GLU A 173 -0.17 32.48 -9.19
N LEU A 174 -0.85 31.63 -9.97
CA LEU A 174 -0.63 30.18 -9.95
C LEU A 174 0.81 29.81 -10.26
N VAL A 175 1.41 30.39 -11.31
CA VAL A 175 2.80 30.09 -11.70
C VAL A 175 3.77 30.51 -10.59
N LYS A 176 3.55 31.67 -9.96
CA LYS A 176 4.34 32.12 -8.80
C LYS A 176 4.21 31.16 -7.61
N PHE A 177 3.00 30.65 -7.35
CA PHE A 177 2.76 29.67 -6.30
C PHE A 177 3.48 28.34 -6.59
N LEU A 178 3.31 27.81 -7.80
CA LEU A 178 3.96 26.60 -8.30
C LEU A 178 5.49 26.67 -8.17
N MET A 179 6.09 27.79 -8.57
CA MET A 179 7.54 27.98 -8.52
C MET A 179 8.13 27.89 -7.11
N LYS A 180 7.37 28.30 -6.08
CA LYS A 180 7.81 28.31 -4.68
C LYS A 180 7.54 26.99 -3.95
N ALA A 181 6.59 26.19 -4.43
CA ALA A 181 6.13 25.00 -3.72
C ALA A 181 7.24 23.98 -3.42
N PRO A 182 8.16 23.61 -4.35
CA PRO A 182 9.18 22.60 -4.07
C PRO A 182 10.19 23.05 -3.00
N GLU A 183 10.54 24.33 -2.98
CA GLU A 183 11.45 24.87 -1.96
C GLU A 183 10.76 24.92 -0.59
N LYS A 184 9.54 25.44 -0.52
CA LYS A 184 8.78 25.52 0.72
C LYS A 184 8.55 24.14 1.35
N ILE A 185 8.05 23.19 0.55
CA ILE A 185 7.73 21.83 1.02
C ILE A 185 9.00 21.02 1.26
N GLY A 186 10.02 21.17 0.41
CA GLY A 186 11.30 20.48 0.57
C GLY A 186 11.96 20.80 1.91
N ARG A 187 11.96 22.08 2.33
CA ARG A 187 12.49 22.50 3.64
C ARG A 187 11.78 21.84 4.81
N LEU A 188 10.47 21.61 4.72
CA LEU A 188 9.72 20.90 5.78
C LEU A 188 10.20 19.46 5.91
N PHE A 189 10.44 18.76 4.80
CA PHE A 189 11.02 17.40 4.83
C PHE A 189 12.47 17.40 5.34
N GLU A 190 13.29 18.37 4.94
CA GLU A 190 14.67 18.53 5.41
C GLU A 190 14.75 18.78 6.93
N ASN A 191 13.72 19.41 7.51
CA ASN A 191 13.56 19.67 8.93
C ASN A 191 12.75 18.58 9.67
N TYR A 192 12.41 17.48 9.01
CA TYR A 192 11.66 16.36 9.57
C TYR A 192 10.21 16.69 10.01
N GLU A 193 9.63 17.76 9.46
CA GLU A 193 8.26 18.23 9.73
C GLU A 193 7.26 17.62 8.72
N VAL A 194 7.14 16.29 8.74
CA VAL A 194 6.30 15.52 7.81
C VAL A 194 4.83 15.93 7.90
N ARG A 195 4.31 16.22 9.09
CA ARG A 195 2.93 16.68 9.31
C ARG A 195 2.69 18.03 8.63
N ALA A 196 3.63 18.97 8.77
CA ALA A 196 3.55 20.26 8.13
C ALA A 196 3.66 20.14 6.60
N ALA A 197 4.58 19.31 6.10
CA ALA A 197 4.72 19.03 4.67
C ALA A 197 3.43 18.46 4.08
N THR A 198 2.80 17.50 4.77
CA THR A 198 1.53 16.87 4.37
C THR A 198 0.40 17.88 4.27
N ARG A 199 0.28 18.79 5.26
CA ARG A 199 -0.70 19.88 5.26
C ARG A 199 -0.48 20.81 4.06
N ASP A 200 0.74 21.27 3.85
CA ASP A 200 1.09 22.21 2.76
C ASP A 200 0.87 21.57 1.36
N LEU A 201 1.12 20.27 1.21
CA LEU A 201 0.78 19.52 -0.01
C LEU A 201 -0.74 19.45 -0.27
N MET A 202 -1.53 19.27 0.79
CA MET A 202 -2.99 19.28 0.68
C MET A 202 -3.53 20.69 0.41
N GLU A 203 -2.94 21.73 1.01
CA GLU A 203 -3.23 23.13 0.67
C GLU A 203 -2.93 23.42 -0.81
N PHE A 204 -1.81 22.92 -1.35
CA PHE A 204 -1.53 23.03 -2.77
C PHE A 204 -2.61 22.33 -3.62
N SER A 205 -3.05 21.15 -3.20
CA SER A 205 -4.12 20.40 -3.90
C SER A 205 -5.47 21.13 -3.84
N ARG A 206 -5.77 21.85 -2.74
CA ARG A 206 -6.94 22.74 -2.62
C ARG A 206 -6.82 23.96 -3.52
N PHE A 207 -5.64 24.59 -3.58
CA PHE A 207 -5.38 25.72 -4.46
C PHE A 207 -5.61 25.34 -5.93
N ALA A 208 -5.14 24.16 -6.36
CA ALA A 208 -5.36 23.63 -7.70
C ALA A 208 -6.86 23.49 -8.05
N ASN A 209 -7.67 22.96 -7.11
CA ASN A 209 -9.12 22.91 -7.27
C ASN A 209 -9.75 24.30 -7.37
N LYS A 210 -9.33 25.22 -6.51
CA LYS A 210 -9.83 26.60 -6.49
C LYS A 210 -9.55 27.28 -7.83
N TYR A 211 -8.32 27.19 -8.33
CA TYR A 211 -7.96 27.72 -9.63
C TYR A 211 -8.83 27.16 -10.76
N PHE A 212 -9.01 25.84 -10.82
CA PHE A 212 -9.90 25.22 -11.82
C PHE A 212 -11.32 25.77 -11.72
N ASN A 213 -11.84 25.96 -10.49
CA ASN A 213 -13.19 26.47 -10.28
C ASN A 213 -13.32 27.94 -10.67
N ASP A 214 -12.41 28.79 -10.23
CA ASP A 214 -12.45 30.24 -10.46
C ASP A 214 -12.27 30.60 -11.94
N GLN A 215 -11.49 29.80 -12.67
CA GLN A 215 -11.32 29.98 -14.11
C GLN A 215 -12.52 29.49 -14.94
N GLU A 216 -13.47 28.77 -14.33
CA GLU A 216 -14.71 28.30 -14.93
C GLU A 216 -14.55 27.70 -16.35
N PRO A 217 -13.69 26.68 -16.57
CA PRO A 217 -13.41 26.12 -17.90
C PRO A 217 -14.66 25.61 -18.64
N TRP A 218 -15.71 25.24 -17.89
CA TRP A 218 -17.00 24.85 -18.46
C TRP A 218 -17.75 26.00 -19.17
N LYS A 219 -17.52 27.25 -18.74
CA LYS A 219 -18.03 28.45 -19.42
C LYS A 219 -17.04 28.92 -20.49
N THR A 220 -15.76 29.04 -20.14
CA THR A 220 -14.74 29.60 -21.05
C THR A 220 -14.58 28.79 -22.32
N ARG A 221 -14.82 27.47 -22.29
CA ARG A 221 -14.84 26.63 -23.49
C ARG A 221 -15.74 27.18 -24.62
N ASN A 222 -16.88 27.78 -24.28
CA ASN A 222 -17.87 28.23 -25.25
C ASN A 222 -17.69 29.70 -25.67
N ASN A 223 -17.19 30.56 -24.79
CA ASN A 223 -17.12 32.00 -25.01
C ASN A 223 -15.70 32.58 -25.10
N ASN A 224 -14.68 31.83 -24.68
CA ASN A 224 -13.27 32.20 -24.75
C ASN A 224 -12.37 30.95 -24.73
N THR A 225 -12.30 30.28 -25.89
CA THR A 225 -11.60 28.99 -26.02
C THR A 225 -10.11 29.09 -25.70
N GLU A 226 -9.45 30.20 -26.01
CA GLU A 226 -8.04 30.41 -25.67
C GLU A 226 -7.81 30.43 -24.15
N LYS A 227 -8.69 31.11 -23.39
CA LYS A 227 -8.64 31.06 -21.93
C LYS A 227 -8.85 29.64 -21.39
N CYS A 228 -9.81 28.90 -21.95
CA CYS A 228 -10.05 27.50 -21.57
C CYS A 228 -8.81 26.62 -21.79
N LYS A 229 -8.13 26.78 -22.93
CA LYS A 229 -6.88 26.08 -23.25
C LYS A 229 -5.78 26.41 -22.23
N THR A 230 -5.54 27.68 -21.93
CA THR A 230 -4.56 28.11 -20.91
C THR A 230 -4.86 27.49 -19.55
N THR A 231 -6.12 27.57 -19.09
CA THR A 231 -6.54 27.00 -17.81
C THR A 231 -6.26 25.51 -17.73
N LEU A 232 -6.66 24.74 -18.74
CA LEU A 232 -6.46 23.28 -18.73
C LEU A 232 -4.98 22.90 -18.89
N TYR A 233 -4.20 23.64 -19.66
CA TYR A 233 -2.75 23.47 -19.72
C TYR A 233 -2.12 23.63 -18.33
N LEU A 234 -2.44 24.72 -17.62
CA LEU A 234 -1.92 24.97 -16.28
C LEU A 234 -2.42 23.94 -15.25
N CYS A 235 -3.66 23.47 -15.36
CA CYS A 235 -4.17 22.40 -14.49
C CYS A 235 -3.42 21.07 -14.71
N LEU A 236 -3.05 20.74 -15.94
CA LEU A 236 -2.25 19.54 -16.23
C LEU A 236 -0.83 19.69 -15.66
N GLU A 237 -0.22 20.87 -15.75
CA GLU A 237 1.08 21.16 -15.12
C GLU A 237 1.02 21.05 -13.60
N LEU A 238 -0.05 21.54 -12.98
CA LEU A 238 -0.30 21.33 -11.56
C LEU A 238 -0.42 19.84 -11.23
N GLY A 239 -1.12 19.05 -12.05
CA GLY A 239 -1.20 17.60 -11.89
C GLY A 239 0.17 16.94 -11.93
N ARG A 240 1.03 17.35 -12.87
CA ARG A 240 2.42 16.87 -12.97
C ARG A 240 3.25 17.24 -11.74
N ALA A 241 3.16 18.49 -11.28
CA ALA A 241 3.86 18.96 -10.10
C ALA A 241 3.40 18.25 -8.82
N LEU A 242 2.08 18.07 -8.66
CA LEU A 242 1.49 17.33 -7.55
C LEU A 242 1.96 15.88 -7.53
N ALA A 243 2.10 15.21 -8.69
CA ALA A 243 2.65 13.86 -8.73
C ALA A 243 4.05 13.80 -8.11
N ILE A 244 4.95 14.72 -8.49
CA ILE A 244 6.32 14.79 -7.95
C ILE A 244 6.30 15.10 -6.45
N LEU A 245 5.55 16.12 -6.05
CA LEU A 245 5.57 16.63 -4.68
C LEU A 245 4.91 15.68 -3.68
N TRP A 246 3.88 14.94 -4.10
CA TRP A 246 3.22 13.93 -3.27
C TRP A 246 3.99 12.61 -3.17
N TYR A 247 4.95 12.35 -4.06
CA TYR A 247 5.67 11.08 -4.14
C TYR A 247 6.26 10.57 -2.81
N PRO A 248 6.85 11.41 -1.94
CA PRO A 248 7.38 10.94 -0.65
C PRO A 248 6.31 10.33 0.28
N ILE A 249 5.05 10.78 0.17
CA ILE A 249 3.95 10.36 1.04
C ILE A 249 3.07 9.30 0.38
N ILE A 250 2.62 9.52 -0.85
CA ILE A 250 1.68 8.65 -1.58
C ILE A 250 2.27 8.16 -2.92
N PRO A 251 3.37 7.39 -2.90
CA PRO A 251 4.14 7.05 -4.10
C PRO A 251 3.32 6.30 -5.16
N PHE A 252 2.36 5.46 -4.76
CA PHE A 252 1.59 4.67 -5.73
C PHE A 252 0.57 5.53 -6.49
N SER A 253 -0.07 6.47 -5.80
CA SER A 253 -1.01 7.44 -6.37
C SER A 253 -0.28 8.50 -7.19
N ALA A 254 0.89 8.97 -6.74
CA ALA A 254 1.76 9.84 -7.52
C ALA A 254 2.12 9.20 -8.88
N GLU A 255 2.54 7.94 -8.85
CA GLU A 255 2.88 7.17 -10.06
C GLU A 255 1.66 6.95 -10.97
N LYS A 256 0.46 6.74 -10.40
CA LYS A 256 -0.78 6.69 -11.19
C LYS A 256 -1.05 8.02 -11.91
N ILE A 257 -0.88 9.17 -11.25
CA ILE A 257 -1.05 10.49 -11.88
C ILE A 257 -0.07 10.63 -13.04
N TRP A 258 1.20 10.26 -12.83
CA TRP A 258 2.24 10.31 -13.86
C TRP A 258 1.87 9.51 -15.11
N ARG A 259 1.33 8.30 -14.93
CA ARG A 259 0.84 7.44 -16.02
C ARG A 259 -0.40 7.99 -16.70
N MET A 260 -1.33 8.58 -15.95
CA MET A 260 -2.51 9.25 -16.54
C MET A 260 -2.11 10.45 -17.41
N LEU A 261 -1.03 11.14 -17.05
CA LEU A 261 -0.44 12.20 -17.89
C LEU A 261 0.40 11.64 -19.05
N ASN A 262 0.58 10.32 -19.12
CA ASN A 262 1.36 9.60 -20.11
C ASN A 262 2.78 10.17 -20.24
N LEU A 263 3.43 10.38 -19.10
CA LEU A 263 4.80 10.87 -19.04
C LEU A 263 5.79 9.71 -19.01
N SER A 264 6.95 9.91 -19.63
CA SER A 264 8.01 8.90 -19.69
C SER A 264 8.68 8.70 -18.33
N GLY A 265 9.22 7.49 -18.10
CA GLY A 265 9.89 7.15 -16.84
C GLY A 265 8.92 7.04 -15.67
N THR A 266 9.46 7.05 -14.45
CA THR A 266 8.68 7.06 -13.21
C THR A 266 8.79 8.40 -12.50
N VAL A 267 7.89 8.66 -11.54
CA VAL A 267 8.01 9.85 -10.69
C VAL A 267 9.30 9.84 -9.88
N GLN A 268 9.77 8.65 -9.48
CA GLN A 268 10.99 8.47 -8.70
C GLN A 268 12.23 9.02 -9.44
N ASP A 269 12.23 8.95 -10.77
CA ASP A 269 13.35 9.39 -11.60
C ASP A 269 13.40 10.91 -11.78
N GLN A 270 12.38 11.63 -11.31
CA GLN A 270 12.26 13.07 -11.53
C GLN A 270 12.98 13.86 -10.45
N GLU A 271 13.67 14.92 -10.87
CA GLU A 271 14.22 15.90 -9.93
C GLU A 271 13.08 16.62 -9.19
N TRP A 272 13.19 16.73 -7.86
CA TRP A 272 12.22 17.44 -7.03
C TRP A 272 11.93 18.86 -7.51
N ARG A 273 12.98 19.61 -7.88
CA ARG A 273 12.86 21.00 -8.36
C ARG A 273 12.21 21.11 -9.73
N SER A 274 12.09 20.03 -10.49
CA SER A 274 11.39 20.04 -11.78
C SER A 274 9.88 20.28 -11.62
N ALA A 275 9.31 20.06 -10.43
CA ALA A 275 7.92 20.38 -10.14
C ALA A 275 7.60 21.88 -10.30
N ALA A 276 8.59 22.78 -10.23
CA ALA A 276 8.42 24.22 -10.45
C ALA A 276 8.37 24.67 -11.93
N ARG A 277 8.52 23.73 -12.88
CA ARG A 277 8.63 24.04 -14.32
C ARG A 277 7.31 23.81 -15.06
N LEU A 278 7.06 24.57 -16.12
CA LEU A 278 6.04 24.22 -17.12
C LEU A 278 6.77 23.48 -18.26
N SER A 279 6.41 22.23 -18.52
CA SER A 279 7.18 21.31 -19.39
C SER A 279 6.34 20.38 -20.25
N LEU A 280 5.02 20.32 -20.06
CA LEU A 280 4.11 19.56 -20.90
C LEU A 280 4.06 20.18 -22.28
N ARG A 281 4.23 19.34 -23.31
CA ARG A 281 4.23 19.80 -24.70
C ARG A 281 2.78 19.87 -25.20
N PRO A 282 2.34 21.01 -25.78
CA PRO A 282 1.07 21.05 -26.49
C PRO A 282 0.94 19.93 -27.54
N GLY A 283 -0.23 19.34 -27.65
CA GLY A 283 -0.52 18.19 -28.52
C GLY A 283 -0.11 16.83 -27.96
N HIS A 284 0.65 16.77 -26.86
CA HIS A 284 0.98 15.54 -26.14
C HIS A 284 -0.30 14.78 -25.76
N ARG A 285 -0.34 13.47 -26.00
CA ARG A 285 -1.53 12.65 -25.73
C ARG A 285 -1.46 12.12 -24.30
N LEU A 286 -2.53 12.37 -23.55
CA LEU A 286 -2.72 11.86 -22.19
C LEU A 286 -3.00 10.35 -22.21
N GLY A 287 -2.83 9.73 -21.04
CA GLY A 287 -3.10 8.31 -20.82
C GLY A 287 -4.54 8.09 -20.39
N ASN A 288 -4.87 6.82 -20.13
CA ASN A 288 -6.20 6.46 -19.65
C ASN A 288 -6.42 6.97 -18.22
N SER A 289 -7.54 7.65 -18.00
CA SER A 289 -7.96 8.05 -16.65
C SER A 289 -8.41 6.85 -15.83
N SER A 290 -8.20 6.90 -14.52
CA SER A 290 -8.69 5.91 -13.57
C SER A 290 -8.94 6.56 -12.22
N ILE A 291 -9.73 5.90 -11.36
CA ILE A 291 -10.02 6.43 -10.03
C ILE A 291 -8.76 6.34 -9.17
N LEU A 292 -8.28 7.51 -8.71
CA LEU A 292 -7.13 7.64 -7.83
C LEU A 292 -7.39 7.06 -6.43
N PHE A 293 -8.47 7.51 -5.79
CA PHE A 293 -8.87 7.12 -4.45
C PHE A 293 -10.36 6.74 -4.47
N LYS A 294 -10.67 5.54 -4.01
CA LYS A 294 -12.06 5.12 -3.81
C LYS A 294 -12.51 5.61 -2.43
N LYS A 295 -13.73 6.14 -2.35
CA LYS A 295 -14.32 6.44 -1.05
C LYS A 295 -14.52 5.15 -0.26
N ILE A 296 -14.33 5.25 1.04
CA ILE A 296 -14.50 4.16 1.99
C ILE A 296 -15.88 4.32 2.61
N GLU A 297 -16.69 3.28 2.48
CA GLU A 297 -18.05 3.21 3.03
C GLU A 297 -18.05 3.10 4.56
N ASP A 298 -19.05 3.69 5.20
CA ASP A 298 -19.19 3.68 6.67
C ASP A 298 -19.20 2.26 7.23
N SER A 299 -19.89 1.33 6.57
CA SER A 299 -19.97 -0.08 6.98
C SER A 299 -18.62 -0.81 7.00
N VAL A 300 -17.63 -0.36 6.22
CA VAL A 300 -16.27 -0.92 6.25
C VAL A 300 -15.56 -0.48 7.53
N ILE A 301 -15.71 0.80 7.88
CA ILE A 301 -15.09 1.41 9.05
C ILE A 301 -15.74 0.94 10.35
N GLU A 302 -17.07 0.87 10.37
CA GLU A 302 -17.82 0.33 11.51
C GLU A 302 -17.39 -1.10 11.86
N ARG A 303 -17.13 -1.95 10.84
CA ARG A 303 -16.62 -3.31 11.07
C ARG A 303 -15.25 -3.31 11.75
N GLU A 304 -14.32 -2.45 11.32
CA GLU A 304 -12.99 -2.38 11.93
C GLU A 304 -13.01 -1.76 13.33
N SER A 305 -13.80 -0.71 13.54
CA SER A 305 -14.02 -0.12 14.86
C SER A 305 -14.67 -1.12 15.83
N ALA A 306 -15.69 -1.85 15.38
CA ALA A 306 -16.34 -2.89 16.18
C ALA A 306 -15.37 -4.05 16.50
N ARG A 307 -14.52 -4.45 15.55
CA ARG A 307 -13.47 -5.45 15.78
C ARG A 307 -12.52 -5.00 16.90
N LEU A 308 -12.03 -3.77 16.85
CA LEU A 308 -11.16 -3.23 17.89
C LEU A 308 -11.91 -3.10 19.23
N ALA A 309 -13.16 -2.64 19.22
CA ALA A 309 -13.98 -2.51 20.43
C ALA A 309 -14.21 -3.88 21.12
N ALA A 310 -14.48 -4.94 20.36
CA ALA A 310 -14.62 -6.30 20.88
C ALA A 310 -13.33 -6.80 21.55
N ILE A 311 -12.17 -6.60 20.90
CA ILE A 311 -10.86 -6.92 21.47
C ILE A 311 -10.61 -6.11 22.76
N ALA A 312 -10.93 -4.82 22.75
CA ALA A 312 -10.82 -3.93 23.89
C ALA A 312 -11.70 -4.33 25.08
N ALA A 313 -12.85 -4.96 24.82
CA ALA A 313 -13.79 -5.48 25.82
C ALA A 313 -13.43 -6.89 26.31
N GLY A 314 -12.33 -7.49 25.83
CA GLY A 314 -11.93 -8.84 26.20
C GLY A 314 -12.77 -9.94 25.53
N GLN A 315 -13.59 -9.59 24.53
CA GLN A 315 -14.35 -10.54 23.74
C GLN A 315 -13.47 -11.05 22.59
N THR A 316 -13.06 -12.31 22.66
CA THR A 316 -12.27 -12.97 21.60
C THR A 316 -13.13 -13.15 20.35
N SER A 317 -12.87 -12.37 19.30
CA SER A 317 -13.25 -12.75 17.93
C SER A 317 -12.27 -13.79 17.36
N PRO A 318 -12.65 -14.60 16.35
CA PRO A 318 -11.83 -15.69 15.83
C PRO A 318 -10.49 -15.14 15.33
N GLN A 319 -9.40 -15.79 15.76
CA GLN A 319 -8.05 -15.45 15.35
C GLN A 319 -7.89 -15.52 13.81
N PRO A 320 -7.23 -14.55 13.16
CA PRO A 320 -6.26 -14.89 12.14
C PRO A 320 -5.12 -15.64 12.85
N GLU A 321 -4.73 -16.81 12.34
CA GLU A 321 -3.67 -17.66 12.92
C GLU A 321 -2.50 -16.84 13.45
N LYS A 322 -2.26 -16.94 14.76
CA LYS A 322 -1.08 -16.38 15.42
C LYS A 322 0.16 -17.05 14.82
N LYS A 323 1.00 -16.28 14.12
CA LYS A 323 2.44 -16.53 14.17
C LYS A 323 2.94 -16.18 15.59
N PRO A 324 3.78 -17.01 16.22
CA PRO A 324 4.25 -16.71 17.57
C PRO A 324 5.08 -15.42 17.59
N GLU A 325 4.69 -14.49 18.47
CA GLU A 325 5.51 -13.35 18.89
C GLU A 325 6.76 -13.86 19.61
N ILE A 326 7.94 -13.55 19.06
CA ILE A 326 9.20 -13.66 19.77
C ILE A 326 9.33 -12.38 20.62
N ARG A 327 9.23 -12.52 21.94
CA ARG A 327 9.85 -11.58 22.89
C ARG A 327 11.03 -12.31 23.55
N PRO A 328 12.18 -11.65 23.72
CA PRO A 328 13.33 -12.28 24.33
C PRO A 328 13.17 -12.26 25.86
N ASP A 329 13.09 -13.43 26.48
CA ASP A 329 13.59 -13.60 27.84
C ASP A 329 14.28 -14.96 27.98
N ALA A 330 15.30 -14.96 28.82
CA ALA A 330 16.44 -15.85 28.79
C ALA A 330 16.17 -17.32 29.20
N GLN A 331 17.09 -18.19 28.78
CA GLN A 331 17.38 -19.57 29.24
C GLN A 331 16.52 -20.72 28.68
N LYS A 332 17.01 -21.34 27.58
CA LYS A 332 17.68 -22.66 27.61
C LYS A 332 18.08 -23.09 26.18
N THR A 333 19.34 -23.47 26.06
CA THR A 333 20.05 -23.98 24.88
C THR A 333 19.62 -25.39 24.50
N ALA A 334 19.40 -25.67 23.21
CA ALA A 334 20.20 -26.59 22.40
C ALA A 334 19.60 -26.75 20.98
N ASP A 335 20.48 -26.53 19.99
CA ASP A 335 20.49 -27.01 18.60
C ASP A 335 19.22 -26.92 17.74
N LEU A 336 19.27 -26.03 16.73
CA LEU A 336 19.16 -26.39 15.30
C LEU A 336 19.31 -25.13 14.41
N LYS A 337 19.86 -25.38 13.22
CA LYS A 337 20.43 -24.42 12.26
C LYS A 337 19.44 -23.41 11.69
N ALA A 338 19.96 -22.24 11.37
CA ALA A 338 19.30 -21.10 10.75
C ALA A 338 18.77 -21.37 9.33
N GLY A 339 17.62 -20.77 9.00
CA GLY A 339 17.03 -20.67 7.67
C GLY A 339 16.15 -19.42 7.55
N LYS A 340 16.43 -18.61 6.52
CA LYS A 340 15.99 -17.23 6.27
C LYS A 340 14.51 -17.07 5.89
N ASP A 341 14.05 -15.84 6.12
CA ASP A 341 12.99 -15.06 5.48
C ASP A 341 12.35 -15.63 4.18
N LYS A 342 11.02 -15.76 4.19
CA LYS A 342 10.22 -16.14 3.00
C LYS A 342 9.84 -14.90 2.20
N THR A 343 10.63 -14.58 1.18
CA THR A 343 10.06 -14.47 -0.17
C THR A 343 9.29 -15.76 -0.45
N MET A 344 8.13 -15.72 -1.11
CA MET A 344 7.59 -16.96 -1.71
C MET A 344 8.68 -17.49 -2.64
N ASP A 345 9.37 -18.56 -2.22
CA ASP A 345 10.36 -19.22 -3.06
C ASP A 345 9.69 -19.57 -4.38
N LYS A 346 10.37 -19.29 -5.49
CA LYS A 346 9.89 -19.74 -6.80
C LYS A 346 9.78 -21.26 -6.74
N LEU A 347 8.54 -21.75 -6.85
CA LEU A 347 8.26 -23.18 -6.84
C LEU A 347 8.82 -23.80 -8.13
N SER A 348 9.61 -24.87 -8.03
CA SER A 348 10.11 -25.54 -9.22
C SER A 348 8.96 -26.23 -9.96
N ILE A 349 9.06 -26.32 -11.29
CA ILE A 349 8.05 -26.99 -12.12
C ILE A 349 7.81 -28.44 -11.69
N ASP A 350 8.83 -29.11 -11.12
CA ASP A 350 8.73 -30.48 -10.64
C ASP A 350 7.88 -30.59 -9.37
N VAL A 351 7.86 -29.55 -8.53
CA VAL A 351 6.93 -29.49 -7.39
C VAL A 351 5.51 -29.22 -7.88
N PHE A 352 5.32 -28.40 -8.92
CA PHE A 352 4.00 -28.15 -9.49
C PHE A 352 3.42 -29.43 -10.14
N LYS A 353 4.25 -30.20 -10.86
CA LYS A 353 3.87 -31.49 -11.47
C LYS A 353 3.38 -32.54 -10.47
N LYS A 354 3.71 -32.39 -9.17
CA LYS A 354 3.22 -33.27 -8.10
C LYS A 354 1.78 -32.97 -7.71
N ILE A 355 1.20 -31.84 -8.11
CA ILE A 355 -0.20 -31.51 -7.85
C ILE A 355 -1.03 -32.03 -9.03
N ASP A 356 -1.99 -32.91 -8.77
CA ASP A 356 -2.89 -33.45 -9.80
C ASP A 356 -4.13 -32.56 -9.92
N LEU A 357 -4.04 -31.57 -10.82
CA LEU A 357 -5.16 -30.68 -11.15
C LEU A 357 -5.99 -31.27 -12.29
N ARG A 358 -7.29 -31.39 -12.09
CA ARG A 358 -8.22 -31.95 -13.08
C ARG A 358 -9.48 -31.12 -13.23
N THR A 359 -10.08 -31.20 -14.40
CA THR A 359 -11.47 -30.76 -14.60
C THR A 359 -12.42 -31.75 -13.95
N ALA A 360 -13.48 -31.25 -13.33
CA ALA A 360 -14.55 -32.08 -12.77
C ALA A 360 -15.91 -31.46 -13.08
N LYS A 361 -16.92 -32.29 -13.33
CA LYS A 361 -18.29 -31.82 -13.56
C LYS A 361 -19.13 -32.03 -12.31
N ILE A 362 -19.83 -30.99 -11.86
CA ILE A 362 -20.69 -31.09 -10.67
C ILE A 362 -21.98 -31.83 -11.04
N LEU A 363 -22.20 -32.99 -10.43
CA LEU A 363 -23.39 -33.84 -10.62
C LEU A 363 -24.51 -33.48 -9.65
N ALA A 364 -24.15 -33.19 -8.40
CA ALA A 364 -25.09 -32.80 -7.35
C ALA A 364 -24.43 -31.82 -6.39
N ALA A 365 -25.21 -30.90 -5.81
CA ALA A 365 -24.74 -29.93 -4.83
C ALA A 365 -25.83 -29.70 -3.77
N GLU A 366 -25.45 -29.80 -2.50
CA GLU A 366 -26.35 -29.70 -1.35
C GLU A 366 -25.73 -28.82 -0.27
N PRO A 367 -26.53 -28.03 0.48
CA PRO A 367 -26.02 -27.31 1.64
C PRO A 367 -25.61 -28.28 2.75
N VAL A 368 -24.55 -27.95 3.49
CA VAL A 368 -24.13 -28.75 4.66
C VAL A 368 -24.93 -28.32 5.89
N GLU A 369 -25.54 -29.28 6.58
CA GLU A 369 -26.34 -29.04 7.78
C GLU A 369 -25.53 -28.31 8.87
N GLY A 370 -26.13 -27.29 9.49
CA GLY A 370 -25.48 -26.49 10.54
C GLY A 370 -24.51 -25.40 10.06
N THR A 371 -24.47 -25.08 8.75
CA THR A 371 -23.72 -23.94 8.23
C THR A 371 -24.30 -23.33 6.94
N ASP A 372 -24.26 -22.01 6.84
CA ASP A 372 -24.62 -21.22 5.65
C ASP A 372 -23.43 -20.98 4.69
N ARG A 373 -22.27 -21.59 4.96
CA ARG A 373 -21.01 -21.31 4.22
C ARG A 373 -20.54 -22.47 3.35
N LEU A 374 -20.94 -23.70 3.65
CA LEU A 374 -20.41 -24.89 3.00
C LEU A 374 -21.44 -25.52 2.06
N VAL A 375 -20.96 -25.92 0.88
CA VAL A 375 -21.69 -26.77 -0.06
C VAL A 375 -20.97 -28.10 -0.17
N LYS A 376 -21.72 -29.20 -0.05
CA LYS A 376 -21.28 -30.55 -0.36
C LYS A 376 -21.64 -30.84 -1.81
N MET A 377 -20.66 -31.29 -2.60
CA MET A 377 -20.83 -31.56 -4.02
C MET A 377 -20.38 -32.98 -4.36
N GLN A 378 -21.13 -33.64 -5.24
CA GLN A 378 -20.68 -34.83 -5.96
C GLN A 378 -20.13 -34.40 -7.32
N VAL A 379 -18.86 -34.70 -7.57
CA VAL A 379 -18.17 -34.30 -8.80
C VAL A 379 -17.71 -35.52 -9.59
N ASP A 380 -17.85 -35.46 -10.90
CA ASP A 380 -17.38 -36.45 -11.86
C ASP A 380 -15.99 -36.05 -12.37
N LEU A 381 -15.01 -36.95 -12.21
CA LEU A 381 -13.64 -36.83 -12.72
C LEU A 381 -13.41 -37.69 -13.97
N GLY A 382 -14.47 -38.14 -14.64
CA GLY A 382 -14.45 -38.97 -15.84
C GLY A 382 -14.20 -40.46 -15.56
N THR A 383 -13.32 -40.78 -14.60
CA THR A 383 -13.04 -42.17 -14.19
C THR A 383 -13.70 -42.57 -12.88
N GLU A 384 -14.08 -41.59 -12.05
CA GLU A 384 -14.65 -41.82 -10.73
C GLU A 384 -15.48 -40.61 -10.29
N THR A 385 -16.41 -40.83 -9.35
CA THR A 385 -17.17 -39.78 -8.69
C THR A 385 -16.64 -39.55 -7.28
N ARG A 386 -16.45 -38.30 -6.88
CA ARG A 386 -15.95 -37.94 -5.55
C ARG A 386 -16.82 -36.89 -4.87
N GLN A 387 -16.85 -36.96 -3.54
CA GLN A 387 -17.44 -35.94 -2.69
C GLN A 387 -16.42 -34.86 -2.34
N ILE A 388 -16.77 -33.60 -2.57
CA ILE A 388 -15.96 -32.43 -2.19
C ILE A 388 -16.83 -31.46 -1.40
N VAL A 389 -16.27 -30.88 -0.34
CA VAL A 389 -16.91 -29.83 0.45
C VAL A 389 -16.17 -28.51 0.22
N ALA A 390 -16.89 -27.46 -0.17
CA ALA A 390 -16.30 -26.16 -0.47
C ALA A 390 -17.04 -25.01 0.24
N GLY A 391 -16.28 -24.03 0.71
CA GLY A 391 -16.78 -22.85 1.42
C GLY A 391 -17.36 -21.76 0.53
N ILE A 392 -18.18 -22.12 -0.46
CA ILE A 392 -18.63 -21.22 -1.54
C ILE A 392 -20.13 -20.88 -1.47
N ALA A 393 -20.87 -21.40 -0.48
CA ALA A 393 -22.33 -21.33 -0.43
C ALA A 393 -22.88 -19.89 -0.43
N LYS A 394 -22.12 -18.93 0.12
CA LYS A 394 -22.50 -17.51 0.16
C LYS A 394 -22.47 -16.80 -1.19
N ALA A 395 -21.64 -17.29 -2.10
CA ALA A 395 -21.48 -16.70 -3.43
C ALA A 395 -22.20 -17.52 -4.51
N TYR A 396 -22.36 -18.83 -4.29
CA TYR A 396 -22.97 -19.77 -5.23
C TYR A 396 -24.02 -20.62 -4.54
N PRO A 397 -25.32 -20.35 -4.79
CA PRO A 397 -26.39 -21.24 -4.37
C PRO A 397 -26.20 -22.66 -4.96
N PRO A 398 -26.43 -23.74 -4.21
CA PRO A 398 -26.17 -25.11 -4.65
C PRO A 398 -26.81 -25.47 -6.00
N GLU A 399 -28.00 -24.95 -6.29
CA GLU A 399 -28.74 -25.25 -7.52
C GLU A 399 -28.01 -24.71 -8.76
N THR A 400 -27.25 -23.62 -8.60
CA THR A 400 -26.50 -22.98 -9.69
C THR A 400 -25.20 -23.71 -10.03
N LEU A 401 -24.76 -24.64 -9.18
CA LEU A 401 -23.49 -25.35 -9.35
C LEU A 401 -23.62 -26.60 -10.22
N VAL A 402 -24.79 -27.23 -10.23
CA VAL A 402 -25.02 -28.48 -10.98
C VAL A 402 -24.82 -28.25 -12.47
N GLY A 403 -24.03 -29.14 -13.10
CA GLY A 403 -23.70 -29.09 -14.51
C GLY A 403 -22.47 -28.23 -14.86
N LYS A 404 -21.93 -27.44 -13.92
CA LYS A 404 -20.70 -26.66 -14.17
C LYS A 404 -19.47 -27.55 -14.19
N THR A 405 -18.54 -27.22 -15.09
CA THR A 405 -17.16 -27.72 -15.07
C THR A 405 -16.32 -26.82 -14.16
N ILE A 406 -15.56 -27.44 -13.27
CA ILE A 406 -14.70 -26.78 -12.28
C ILE A 406 -13.29 -27.38 -12.30
N ILE A 407 -12.33 -26.68 -11.71
CA ILE A 407 -10.97 -27.21 -11.49
C ILE A 407 -10.84 -27.69 -10.04
N VAL A 408 -10.36 -28.93 -9.86
CA VAL A 408 -10.13 -29.54 -8.55
C VAL A 408 -8.71 -30.07 -8.41
N VAL A 409 -8.23 -30.11 -7.16
CA VAL A 409 -7.03 -30.86 -6.79
C VAL A 409 -7.43 -32.28 -6.42
N ALA A 410 -7.03 -33.25 -7.23
CA ALA A 410 -7.48 -34.65 -7.17
C ALA A 410 -6.58 -35.56 -6.31
N ASN A 411 -5.38 -35.13 -5.92
CA ASN A 411 -4.43 -35.93 -5.14
C ASN A 411 -4.17 -35.38 -3.72
N LEU A 412 -5.15 -34.70 -3.13
CA LEU A 412 -5.12 -34.34 -1.72
C LEU A 412 -5.59 -35.49 -0.84
N GLU A 413 -5.02 -35.58 0.36
CA GLU A 413 -5.52 -36.47 1.41
C GLU A 413 -6.95 -36.07 1.81
N PRO A 414 -7.84 -37.04 2.12
CA PRO A 414 -9.19 -36.74 2.58
C PRO A 414 -9.19 -35.87 3.84
N ALA A 415 -10.08 -34.89 3.89
CA ALA A 415 -10.24 -34.02 5.06
C ALA A 415 -11.68 -34.04 5.56
N VAL A 416 -11.89 -34.16 6.87
CA VAL A 416 -13.22 -34.07 7.48
C VAL A 416 -13.53 -32.61 7.82
N ILE A 417 -14.52 -32.03 7.15
CA ILE A 417 -14.98 -30.66 7.35
C ILE A 417 -16.39 -30.73 7.92
N ARG A 418 -16.59 -30.29 9.17
CA ARG A 418 -17.90 -30.28 9.84
C ARG A 418 -18.62 -31.65 9.77
N SER A 419 -17.89 -32.71 10.09
CA SER A 419 -18.39 -34.10 10.06
C SER A 419 -18.73 -34.63 8.65
N VAL A 420 -18.34 -33.93 7.59
CA VAL A 420 -18.47 -34.37 6.19
C VAL A 420 -17.08 -34.57 5.59
N GLU A 421 -16.84 -35.73 4.99
CA GLU A 421 -15.57 -36.05 4.33
C GLU A 421 -15.45 -35.34 2.98
N SER A 422 -14.31 -34.69 2.71
CA SER A 422 -13.96 -34.03 1.46
C SER A 422 -12.75 -34.70 0.84
N ASN A 423 -12.93 -35.28 -0.35
CA ASN A 423 -11.93 -36.08 -1.08
C ASN A 423 -11.31 -35.29 -2.25
N GLY A 424 -11.12 -33.99 -2.04
CA GLY A 424 -10.57 -33.05 -3.01
C GLY A 424 -10.79 -31.60 -2.60
N MET A 425 -10.25 -30.69 -3.41
CA MET A 425 -10.39 -29.24 -3.19
C MET A 425 -10.77 -28.55 -4.50
N LEU A 426 -11.87 -27.79 -4.50
CA LEU A 426 -12.26 -26.90 -5.59
C LEU A 426 -11.37 -25.65 -5.56
N LEU A 427 -10.93 -25.19 -6.74
CA LEU A 427 -10.19 -23.93 -6.87
C LEU A 427 -11.12 -22.76 -7.16
N ALA A 428 -10.97 -21.68 -6.39
CA ALA A 428 -11.67 -20.42 -6.60
C ALA A 428 -10.70 -19.24 -6.41
N ALA A 429 -10.92 -18.18 -7.20
CA ALA A 429 -10.24 -16.91 -7.04
C ALA A 429 -11.06 -16.02 -6.10
N SER A 430 -10.40 -15.39 -5.14
CA SER A 430 -11.02 -14.42 -4.22
C SER A 430 -10.35 -13.05 -4.34
N SER A 431 -11.16 -12.00 -4.36
CA SER A 431 -10.71 -10.60 -4.31
C SER A 431 -11.70 -9.80 -3.47
N GLY A 432 -11.34 -9.57 -2.19
CA GLY A 432 -12.27 -9.01 -1.21
C GLY A 432 -13.45 -9.96 -0.98
N ASP A 433 -14.67 -9.45 -1.11
CA ASP A 433 -15.91 -10.23 -0.97
C ASP A 433 -16.34 -10.94 -2.27
N TYR A 434 -15.62 -10.74 -3.38
CA TYR A 434 -15.90 -11.40 -4.65
C TYR A 434 -15.20 -12.77 -4.73
N LEU A 435 -15.99 -13.81 -4.99
CA LEU A 435 -15.53 -15.18 -5.17
C LEU A 435 -15.90 -15.66 -6.58
N SER A 436 -14.92 -16.19 -7.31
CA SER A 436 -15.12 -16.74 -8.65
C SER A 436 -14.54 -18.16 -8.74
N ILE A 437 -15.35 -19.15 -9.07
CA ILE A 437 -14.88 -20.53 -9.27
C ILE A 437 -14.03 -20.58 -10.54
N LEU A 438 -12.85 -21.23 -10.46
CA LEU A 438 -12.04 -21.46 -11.64
C LEU A 438 -12.71 -22.50 -12.55
N THR A 439 -12.87 -22.11 -13.81
CA THR A 439 -13.41 -22.95 -14.89
C THR A 439 -12.52 -22.83 -16.12
N VAL A 440 -12.82 -23.63 -17.15
CA VAL A 440 -12.20 -23.60 -18.47
C VAL A 440 -12.99 -22.69 -19.42
N ASP A 441 -12.31 -22.08 -20.40
CA ASP A 441 -12.92 -21.17 -21.37
C ASP A 441 -13.77 -21.89 -22.43
N ARG A 442 -13.59 -23.21 -22.57
CA ARG A 442 -14.31 -24.09 -23.51
C ARG A 442 -14.69 -25.39 -22.82
N ASP A 443 -15.75 -26.01 -23.30
CA ASP A 443 -16.14 -27.35 -22.83
C ASP A 443 -15.02 -28.36 -23.07
N ILE A 444 -14.74 -29.13 -22.03
CA ILE A 444 -13.77 -30.21 -22.03
C ILE A 444 -14.32 -31.35 -21.19
N GLU A 445 -13.98 -32.58 -21.56
CA GLU A 445 -14.44 -33.76 -20.85
C GLU A 445 -13.98 -33.74 -19.37
N PRO A 446 -14.82 -34.25 -18.43
CA PRO A 446 -14.43 -34.43 -17.05
C PRO A 446 -13.16 -35.29 -16.92
N GLY A 447 -12.30 -34.98 -15.96
CA GLY A 447 -11.06 -35.72 -15.70
C GLY A 447 -9.82 -35.25 -16.48
N ALA A 448 -9.97 -34.24 -17.35
CA ALA A 448 -8.86 -33.70 -18.13
C ALA A 448 -7.81 -33.06 -17.21
N LYS A 449 -6.54 -33.40 -17.44
CA LYS A 449 -5.41 -32.90 -16.63
C LYS A 449 -5.03 -31.47 -17.03
N ILE A 450 -4.96 -30.57 -16.05
CA ILE A 450 -4.46 -29.20 -16.23
C ILE A 450 -2.93 -29.23 -16.29
N LYS A 451 -2.34 -28.51 -17.24
CA LYS A 451 -0.89 -28.49 -17.51
C LYS A 451 -0.29 -27.11 -17.38
#